data_AF-A0A7S2QKL1-F1
#
_entry.id   AF-A0A7S2QKL1-F1
#
_cell.length_a   1.000
_cell.length_b   1.000
_cell.length_c   1.000
_cell.angle_alpha   90.00
_cell.angle_beta   90.00
_cell.angle_gamma   90.00
#
_symmetry.space_group_name_H-M   'P 1'
#
loop_
_entity.id
_entity.type
_entity.pdbx_description
1 polymer ?
#
loop_
_entity_poly.entity_id
_entity_poly.type
_entity_poly.pdbx_seq_one_letter_code
_entity_poly.pdbx_strand_id
1 'polypeptide(L)'
;NTVLEHNDKVVLVDKSSFCGGNSTKATSGINGAATRTQKVKGIDDSIELFTNDTLKGGAKKPEVVKVLCGNSGADVDWLVDKFNLDLSLVARLGGHSAPRT
;
A
#
# COMPACT_ATOMS: atom_id res chain seq x y z
N ASN A 1 -9.29 11.85 1.55
CA ASN A 1 -9.38 10.39 1.25
C ASN A 1 -10.23 9.65 2.28
N THR A 2 -10.28 10.09 3.54
CA THR A 2 -11.07 9.42 4.58
C THR A 2 -12.25 10.26 5.05
N VAL A 3 -13.32 9.62 5.55
CA VAL A 3 -14.52 10.30 6.09
C VAL A 3 -14.15 11.40 7.10
N LEU A 4 -13.16 11.14 7.96
CA LEU A 4 -12.69 12.12 8.95
C LEU A 4 -12.05 13.36 8.30
N GLU A 5 -11.27 13.20 7.23
CA GLU A 5 -10.69 14.32 6.47
C GLU A 5 -11.74 15.15 5.71
N HIS A 6 -12.96 14.61 5.54
CA HIS A 6 -14.10 15.32 4.96
C HIS A 6 -14.95 16.07 6.01
N ASN A 7 -14.48 16.18 7.26
CA ASN A 7 -15.13 16.87 8.39
C ASN A 7 -16.44 16.24 8.88
N ASP A 8 -16.64 14.95 8.62
CA ASP A 8 -17.78 14.20 9.15
C ASP A 8 -17.49 13.65 10.56
N LYS A 9 -18.57 13.37 11.31
CA LYS A 9 -18.49 12.74 12.63
C LYS A 9 -18.38 11.22 12.50
N VAL A 10 -17.34 10.65 13.11
CA VAL A 10 -17.03 9.21 13.00
C VAL A 10 -16.99 8.57 14.38
N VAL A 11 -17.59 7.39 14.51
CA VAL A 11 -17.42 6.49 15.66
C VAL A 11 -16.82 5.18 15.15
N LEU A 12 -15.66 4.81 15.69
CA LEU A 12 -15.00 3.53 15.41
C LEU A 12 -15.24 2.57 16.57
N VAL A 13 -15.66 1.34 16.27
CA VAL A 13 -15.90 0.29 17.28
C VAL A 13 -15.04 -0.92 16.94
N ASP A 14 -14.26 -1.38 17.92
CA ASP A 14 -13.54 -2.65 17.86
C ASP A 14 -14.07 -3.56 18.98
N LYS A 15 -14.29 -4.84 18.70
CA LYS A 15 -14.72 -5.80 19.72
C LYS A 15 -13.60 -6.11 20.72
N SER A 16 -12.36 -5.92 20.30
CA SER A 16 -11.17 -6.33 21.02
C SER A 16 -10.82 -5.27 22.07
N SER A 17 -10.07 -5.67 23.10
CA SER A 17 -9.59 -4.74 24.14
C SER A 17 -8.59 -3.70 23.62
N PHE A 18 -8.08 -3.86 22.40
CA PHE A 18 -7.15 -2.96 21.73
C PHE A 18 -7.44 -2.94 20.22
N CYS A 19 -7.34 -1.76 19.60
CA CYS A 19 -7.57 -1.56 18.17
C CYS A 19 -6.37 -2.02 17.31
N GLY A 20 -6.63 -2.62 16.16
CA GLY A 20 -5.61 -2.80 15.11
C GLY A 20 -5.41 -4.22 14.59
N GLY A 21 -5.95 -5.23 15.28
CA GLY A 21 -6.07 -6.60 14.76
C GLY A 21 -4.76 -7.20 14.23
N ASN A 22 -4.81 -7.81 13.04
CA ASN A 22 -3.61 -8.40 12.41
C ASN A 22 -2.67 -7.35 11.81
N SER A 23 -3.15 -6.13 11.54
CA SER A 23 -2.31 -5.07 10.94
C SER A 23 -1.16 -4.66 11.85
N THR A 24 -1.33 -4.76 13.17
CA THR A 24 -0.24 -4.49 14.13
C THR A 24 0.85 -5.56 14.14
N LYS A 25 0.60 -6.72 13.51
CA LYS A 25 1.57 -7.82 13.37
C LYS A 25 2.25 -7.83 12.00
N ALA A 26 1.85 -6.95 11.08
CA ALA A 26 2.48 -6.87 9.77
C ALA A 26 3.92 -6.34 9.92
N THR A 27 4.89 -7.06 9.36
CA THR A 27 6.32 -6.72 9.48
C THR A 27 7.03 -6.54 8.14
N SER A 28 6.50 -7.15 7.07
CA SER A 28 7.20 -7.24 5.79
C SER A 28 7.14 -5.98 4.93
N GLY A 29 6.25 -5.04 5.25
CA GLY A 29 6.05 -3.78 4.54
C GLY A 29 4.71 -3.71 3.79
N ILE A 30 4.57 -2.69 2.94
CA ILE A 30 3.35 -2.38 2.18
C ILE A 30 3.71 -2.16 0.72
N ASN A 31 2.99 -2.81 -0.19
CA ASN A 31 3.28 -2.70 -1.61
C ASN A 31 2.80 -1.35 -2.18
N GLY A 32 3.70 -0.61 -2.81
CA GLY A 32 3.40 0.61 -3.57
C GLY A 32 4.23 0.70 -4.83
N ALA A 33 3.58 0.96 -5.97
CA ALA A 33 4.28 1.16 -7.24
C ALA A 33 4.42 2.66 -7.58
N ALA A 34 5.53 3.01 -8.22
CA ALA A 34 5.88 4.39 -8.61
C ALA A 34 5.91 5.41 -7.44
N THR A 35 6.20 4.93 -6.22
CA THR A 35 6.27 5.76 -4.99
C THR A 35 7.42 6.77 -5.04
N ARG A 36 7.34 7.81 -4.21
CA ARG A 36 8.44 8.79 -4.05
C ARG A 36 9.73 8.09 -3.60
N THR A 37 9.64 7.15 -2.67
CA THR A 37 10.79 6.38 -2.17
C THR A 37 11.45 5.55 -3.27
N GLN A 38 10.67 4.86 -4.12
CA GLN A 38 11.22 4.12 -5.26
C GLN A 38 12.00 5.04 -6.22
N LYS A 39 11.43 6.20 -6.55
CA LYS A 39 12.08 7.20 -7.42
C LYS A 39 13.39 7.70 -6.84
N VAL A 40 13.41 8.05 -5.55
CA VAL A 40 14.64 8.49 -4.85
C VAL A 40 15.72 7.41 -4.86
N LYS A 41 15.32 6.13 -4.80
CA LYS A 41 16.24 4.99 -4.86
C LYS A 41 16.59 4.53 -6.27
N GLY A 42 16.08 5.19 -7.31
CA GLY A 42 16.30 4.78 -8.71
C GLY A 42 15.70 3.42 -9.05
N ILE A 43 14.64 3.00 -8.36
CA ILE A 43 13.93 1.75 -8.63
C ILE A 43 12.90 1.99 -9.73
N ASP A 44 13.06 1.28 -10.85
CA ASP A 44 12.11 1.28 -11.95
C ASP A 44 10.99 0.26 -11.69
N ASP A 45 9.84 0.77 -11.23
CA ASP A 45 8.61 0.00 -11.00
C ASP A 45 7.43 0.79 -11.56
N SER A 46 6.37 0.09 -11.97
CA SER A 46 5.18 0.71 -12.55
C SER A 46 3.90 0.04 -12.08
N ILE A 47 2.80 0.78 -12.23
CA ILE A 47 1.46 0.28 -11.91
C ILE A 47 1.12 -0.95 -12.78
N GLU A 48 1.52 -0.94 -14.05
CA GLU A 48 1.35 -2.05 -14.98
C GLU A 48 2.14 -3.29 -14.53
N LEU A 49 3.39 -3.10 -14.11
CA LEU A 49 4.24 -4.18 -13.61
C LEU A 49 3.63 -4.81 -12.35
N PHE A 50 3.19 -3.99 -11.40
CA PHE A 50 2.53 -4.45 -10.19
C PHE A 50 1.17 -5.14 -10.48
N THR A 51 0.40 -4.61 -11.42
CA THR A 51 -0.86 -5.22 -11.88
C THR A 51 -0.63 -6.61 -12.45
N ASN A 52 0.36 -6.75 -13.34
CA ASN A 52 0.72 -8.03 -13.97
C ASN A 52 1.21 -9.06 -12.95
N ASP A 53 2.07 -8.65 -12.01
CA ASP A 53 2.54 -9.51 -10.91
C ASP A 53 1.36 -10.00 -10.06
N THR A 54 0.42 -9.12 -9.75
CA THR A 54 -0.76 -9.43 -8.92
C THR A 54 -1.71 -10.40 -9.61
N LEU A 55 -1.98 -10.20 -10.91
CA LEU A 55 -2.79 -11.11 -11.71
C LEU A 55 -2.12 -12.48 -11.85
N LYS A 56 -0.81 -12.51 -12.14
CA LYS A 56 -0.03 -13.74 -12.22
C LYS A 56 0.02 -14.49 -10.88
N GLY A 57 0.01 -13.77 -9.76
CA GLY A 57 -0.07 -14.31 -8.41
C GLY A 57 -1.41 -14.98 -8.07
N GLY A 58 -2.41 -14.93 -8.97
CA GLY A 58 -3.68 -15.64 -8.82
C GLY A 58 -4.87 -14.76 -8.44
N ALA A 59 -4.75 -13.43 -8.54
CA ALA A 59 -5.88 -12.54 -8.33
C ALA A 59 -6.96 -12.77 -9.39
N LYS A 60 -8.21 -13.02 -8.94
CA LYS A 60 -9.33 -13.41 -9.80
C LYS A 60 -10.21 -12.25 -10.26
N LYS A 61 -9.95 -11.03 -9.78
CA LYS A 61 -10.78 -9.83 -9.98
C LYS A 61 -9.95 -8.68 -10.54
N PRO A 62 -9.75 -8.62 -11.87
CA PRO A 62 -8.90 -7.61 -12.50
C PRO A 62 -9.32 -6.17 -12.22
N GLU A 63 -10.62 -5.92 -12.08
CA GLU A 63 -11.18 -4.61 -11.73
C GLU A 63 -10.73 -4.15 -10.35
N VAL A 64 -10.63 -5.06 -9.39
CA VAL A 64 -10.13 -4.77 -8.04
C VAL A 64 -8.61 -4.57 -8.06
N VAL A 65 -7.89 -5.40 -8.84
CA VAL A 65 -6.43 -5.26 -8.99
C VAL A 65 -6.07 -3.90 -9.59
N LYS A 66 -6.83 -3.44 -10.59
CA LYS A 66 -6.60 -2.13 -11.20
C LYS A 66 -6.69 -0.99 -10.18
N VAL A 67 -7.67 -1.04 -9.28
CA VAL A 67 -7.83 -0.04 -8.21
C VAL A 67 -6.71 -0.17 -7.19
N LEU A 68 -6.40 -1.40 -6.75
CA LEU A 68 -5.33 -1.69 -5.80
C LEU A 68 -3.98 -1.14 -6.28
N CYS A 69 -3.55 -1.54 -7.48
CA CYS A 69 -2.25 -1.15 -8.02
C CYS A 69 -2.23 0.32 -8.43
N GLY A 70 -3.32 0.83 -9.02
CA GLY A 70 -3.41 2.21 -9.51
C GLY A 70 -3.32 3.27 -8.41
N ASN A 71 -3.85 2.97 -7.23
CA ASN A 71 -3.82 3.90 -6.10
C ASN A 71 -2.62 3.67 -5.16
N SER A 72 -1.98 2.50 -5.23
CA SER A 72 -0.96 2.06 -4.27
C SER A 72 0.15 3.07 -3.99
N GLY A 73 0.71 3.71 -5.02
CA GLY A 73 1.77 4.70 -4.85
C GLY A 73 1.33 5.93 -4.06
N ALA A 74 0.15 6.47 -4.40
CA ALA A 74 -0.42 7.63 -3.73
C ALA A 74 -0.85 7.31 -2.29
N ASP A 75 -1.33 6.09 -2.04
CA ASP A 75 -1.72 5.65 -0.71
C ASP A 75 -0.49 5.49 0.21
N VAL A 76 0.63 4.97 -0.31
CA VAL A 76 1.90 4.91 0.42
C VAL A 76 2.41 6.32 0.73
N ASP A 77 2.43 7.22 -0.25
CA ASP A 77 2.85 8.60 -0.04
C ASP A 77 1.92 9.34 0.95
N TRP A 78 0.60 9.08 0.93
CA TRP A 78 -0.35 9.64 1.89
C TRP A 78 -0.07 9.18 3.33
N LEU A 79 0.30 7.91 3.52
CA LEU A 79 0.69 7.39 4.83
C LEU A 79 1.93 8.11 5.38
N VAL A 80 2.94 8.33 4.53
CA VAL A 80 4.14 9.10 4.89
C VAL A 80 3.78 10.54 5.24
N ASP A 81 3.05 11.23 4.36
CA ASP A 81 2.79 12.66 4.49
C ASP A 81 1.79 12.99 5.62
N LYS A 82 0.79 12.13 5.90
CA LYS A 82 -0.24 12.38 6.93
C LYS A 82 0.11 11.89 8.32
N PHE A 83 0.78 10.75 8.42
CA PHE A 83 1.07 10.12 9.71
C PHE A 83 2.56 10.13 10.05
N ASN A 84 3.38 10.76 9.22
CA ASN A 84 4.83 10.81 9.37
C ASN A 84 5.43 9.39 9.52
N LEU A 85 4.89 8.44 8.74
CA LEU A 85 5.34 7.06 8.73
C LEU A 85 6.65 6.95 7.95
N ASP A 86 7.64 6.27 8.54
CA ASP A 86 8.89 5.97 7.85
C ASP A 86 8.71 4.74 6.96
N LEU A 87 8.53 5.00 5.66
CA LEU A 87 8.50 4.01 4.60
C LEU A 87 9.69 4.22 3.63
N SER A 88 10.85 4.54 4.19
CA SER A 88 12.09 4.76 3.41
C SER A 88 12.77 3.48 2.97
N LEU A 89 12.50 2.34 3.62
CA LEU A 89 13.00 1.03 3.21
C LEU A 89 12.13 0.44 2.10
N VAL A 90 12.77 -0.17 1.10
CA VAL A 90 12.07 -0.82 -0.01
C VAL A 90 12.75 -2.16 -0.25
N ALA A 91 11.98 -3.24 -0.16
CA ALA A 91 12.40 -4.60 -0.34
C ALA A 91 11.67 -5.25 -1.53
N ARG A 92 12.23 -6.37 -2.00
CA ARG A 92 11.60 -7.23 -3.01
C ARG A 92 11.11 -8.50 -2.33
N LEU A 93 9.80 -8.70 -2.33
CA LEU A 93 9.18 -9.93 -1.85
C LEU A 93 8.96 -10.94 -2.99
N GLY A 94 8.58 -12.17 -2.62
CA GLY A 94 8.32 -13.25 -3.57
C GLY A 94 7.22 -12.88 -4.57
N GLY A 95 7.44 -13.21 -5.84
CA GLY A 95 6.49 -12.94 -6.93
C GLY A 95 6.52 -11.50 -7.47
N HIS A 96 7.39 -10.63 -6.97
CA HIS A 96 7.53 -9.26 -7.47
C HIS A 96 8.59 -9.17 -8.57
N SER A 97 8.27 -8.48 -9.66
CA SER A 97 9.19 -8.17 -10.75
C SER A 97 10.17 -7.04 -10.36
N ALA A 98 9.75 -6.09 -9.53
CA ALA A 98 10.59 -5.01 -8.99
C ALA A 98 10.42 -4.87 -7.45
N PRO A 99 11.41 -4.30 -6.72
CA PRO A 99 11.27 -3.98 -5.30
C PRO A 99 10.19 -2.92 -5.06
N ARG A 100 9.26 -3.17 -4.13
CA ARG A 100 8.10 -2.28 -3.91
C ARG A 100 7.45 -2.35 -2.53
N THR A 101 8.06 -3.08 -1.60
CA THR A 101 7.46 -3.37 -0.29
C THR A 101 8.23 -2.73 0.85
#